data_AF-A0A959BAX2-F1
#
_entry.id   AF-A0A959BAX2-F1
#
_cell.length_a   1.000
_cell.length_b   1.000
_cell.length_c   1.000
_cell.angle_alpha   90.00
_cell.angle_beta   90.00
_cell.angle_gamma   90.00
#
_symmetry.space_group_name_H-M   'P 1'
#
loop_
_entity.id
_entity.type
_entity.pdbx_description
1 polymer ?
#
loop_
_entity_poly.entity_id
_entity_poly.type
_entity_poly.pdbx_seq_one_letter_code
_entity_poly.pdbx_strand_id
1 'polypeptide(L)'
;MRQEKEPKTGNSPGNVLVYEYRKEDGLGVTKSIFEKNRHAYSQQYLKRVLYGNTLPYYSSQNQVLQPIPVDNEWLFELVFDYGEHATVQSLPQYAASQTWLARLDAFSSYRAGFEIRTYRLCHRVLMFHRFADLGPNPCLVKATLLDFDEK
;
A
#
# COMPACT_ATOMS: atom_id res chain seq x y z
N MET A 1 -9.40 -6.22 20.91
CA MET A 1 -8.74 -6.02 19.61
C MET A 1 -9.08 -4.61 19.14
N ARG A 2 -8.09 -3.72 18.96
CA ARG A 2 -8.33 -2.45 18.26
C ARG A 2 -8.31 -2.76 16.78
N GLN A 3 -9.46 -2.61 16.10
CA GLN A 3 -9.47 -2.54 14.64
C GLN A 3 -8.69 -1.26 14.27
N GLU A 4 -7.55 -1.41 13.58
CA GLU A 4 -6.90 -0.26 12.95
C GLU A 4 -7.89 0.29 11.92
N LYS A 5 -8.37 1.52 12.15
CA LYS A 5 -9.22 2.20 11.19
C LYS A 5 -8.34 2.64 10.04
N GLU A 6 -8.51 2.04 8.87
CA GLU A 6 -7.85 2.49 7.65
C GLU A 6 -8.27 3.94 7.34
N PRO A 7 -7.31 4.83 7.03
CA PRO A 7 -7.62 6.18 6.61
C PRO A 7 -8.52 6.16 5.38
N LYS A 8 -9.53 7.03 5.38
CA LYS A 8 -10.45 7.16 4.25
C LYS A 8 -10.92 8.58 4.06
N THR A 9 -11.26 8.91 2.83
CA THR A 9 -11.78 10.24 2.45
C THR A 9 -13.01 10.04 1.59
N GLY A 10 -14.12 10.72 1.92
CA GLY A 10 -15.36 10.63 1.16
C GLY A 10 -15.86 12.00 0.69
N ASN A 11 -16.69 12.02 -0.35
CA ASN A 11 -17.34 13.23 -0.85
C ASN A 11 -18.87 13.16 -0.77
N SER A 12 -19.56 14.29 -0.93
CA SER A 12 -21.02 14.39 -0.81
C SER A 12 -21.80 13.46 -1.76
N PRO A 13 -21.34 13.18 -2.99
CA PRO A 13 -21.94 12.16 -3.85
C PRO A 13 -21.82 10.70 -3.36
N GLY A 14 -21.08 10.45 -2.27
CA GLY A 14 -20.91 9.12 -1.70
C GLY A 14 -19.72 8.32 -2.25
N ASN A 15 -18.80 8.94 -2.98
CA ASN A 15 -17.54 8.27 -3.33
C ASN A 15 -16.62 8.26 -2.13
N VAL A 16 -15.88 7.17 -1.96
CA VAL A 16 -14.87 7.02 -0.90
C VAL A 16 -13.56 6.47 -1.45
N LEU A 17 -12.45 6.94 -0.88
CA LEU A 17 -11.11 6.39 -1.09
C LEU A 17 -10.64 5.78 0.23
N VAL A 18 -10.04 4.59 0.16
CA VAL A 18 -9.39 3.92 1.30
C VAL A 18 -7.91 3.80 1.05
N TYR A 19 -7.11 4.08 2.07
CA TYR A 19 -5.66 3.99 2.03
C TYR A 19 -5.20 2.86 2.94
N GLU A 20 -4.66 1.80 2.36
CA GLU A 20 -4.06 0.71 3.10
C GLU A 20 -2.56 0.93 3.23
N TYR A 21 -2.03 0.79 4.44
CA TYR A 21 -0.60 0.93 4.72
C TYR A 21 -0.01 -0.40 5.14
N ARG A 22 1.22 -0.67 4.69
CA ARG A 22 2.03 -1.80 5.15
C ARG A 22 3.04 -1.31 6.19
N LYS A 23 3.03 -1.92 7.37
CA LYS A 23 4.02 -1.66 8.42
C LYS A 23 5.37 -2.29 8.06
N GLU A 24 6.44 -1.58 8.39
CA GLU A 24 7.80 -2.10 8.27
C GLU A 24 8.01 -3.36 9.13
N ASP A 25 8.66 -4.37 8.55
CA ASP A 25 8.89 -5.69 9.14
C ASP A 25 10.39 -6.11 9.14
N GLY A 26 11.25 -5.33 8.48
CA GLY A 26 12.68 -5.58 8.36
C GLY A 26 13.04 -6.75 7.43
N LEU A 27 12.08 -7.37 6.73
CA LEU A 27 12.36 -8.45 5.79
C LEU A 27 13.19 -7.93 4.61
N GLY A 28 14.20 -8.66 4.19
CA GLY A 28 15.11 -8.23 3.13
C GLY A 28 16.19 -7.23 3.57
N VAL A 29 16.18 -6.79 4.84
CA VAL A 29 17.26 -5.94 5.38
C VAL A 29 18.46 -6.80 5.79
N THR A 30 19.62 -6.52 5.24
CA THR A 30 20.88 -7.18 5.63
C THR A 30 21.22 -6.84 7.09
N LYS A 31 21.47 -7.86 7.91
CA LYS A 31 21.81 -7.70 9.34
C LYS A 31 23.26 -7.26 9.55
N SER A 32 23.61 -6.08 9.02
CA SER A 32 24.88 -5.42 9.29
C SER A 32 24.98 -5.00 10.75
N ILE A 33 26.16 -4.56 11.19
CA ILE A 33 26.37 -4.07 12.56
C ILE A 33 25.39 -2.96 12.96
N PHE A 34 24.92 -2.16 12.01
CA PHE A 34 23.99 -1.04 12.24
C PHE A 34 22.52 -1.48 12.31
N GLU A 35 22.20 -2.67 11.79
CA GLU A 35 20.82 -3.18 11.72
C GLU A 35 20.56 -4.34 12.67
N LYS A 36 21.62 -5.04 13.12
CA LYS A 36 21.51 -6.29 13.88
C LYS A 36 20.62 -6.20 15.13
N ASN A 37 20.62 -5.04 15.80
CA ASN A 37 19.89 -4.83 17.06
C ASN A 37 18.53 -4.14 16.87
N ARG A 38 18.05 -3.99 15.63
CA ARG A 38 16.76 -3.36 15.34
C ARG A 38 15.68 -4.43 15.24
N HIS A 39 14.71 -4.35 16.15
CA HIS A 39 13.62 -5.33 16.25
C HIS A 39 12.23 -4.69 16.35
N ALA A 40 12.17 -3.36 16.44
CA ALA A 40 10.93 -2.60 16.47
C ALA A 40 10.95 -1.58 15.33
N TYR A 41 9.83 -1.50 14.60
CA TYR A 41 9.70 -0.63 13.45
C TYR A 41 8.45 0.24 13.58
N SER A 42 8.65 1.53 13.35
CA SER A 42 7.62 2.58 13.43
C SER A 42 7.12 3.02 12.05
N GLN A 43 7.91 2.79 11.00
CA GLN A 43 7.61 3.25 9.64
C GLN A 43 6.45 2.45 9.02
N GLN A 44 5.65 3.14 8.23
CA GLN A 44 4.56 2.58 7.42
C GLN A 44 4.65 3.12 6.00
N TYR A 45 4.24 2.31 5.04
CA TYR A 45 4.30 2.63 3.62
C TYR A 45 2.92 2.48 3.00
N LEU A 46 2.48 3.45 2.20
CA LEU A 46 1.22 3.34 1.47
C LEU A 46 1.31 2.12 0.55
N LYS A 47 0.44 1.14 0.73
CA LYS A 47 0.47 -0.10 -0.04
C LYS A 47 -0.64 -0.14 -1.09
N ARG A 48 -1.86 0.27 -0.73
CA ARG A 48 -2.98 0.33 -1.66
C ARG A 48 -3.80 1.60 -1.51
N VAL A 49 -4.41 2.00 -2.62
CA VAL A 49 -5.53 2.95 -2.63
C VAL A 49 -6.70 2.30 -3.35
N LEU A 50 -7.80 2.10 -2.64
CA LEU A 50 -9.05 1.53 -3.17
C LEU A 50 -10.05 2.66 -3.43
N TYR A 51 -10.68 2.64 -4.60
CA TYR A 51 -11.68 3.65 -4.98
C TYR A 51 -12.64 3.13 -6.05
N GLY A 52 -13.69 3.90 -6.33
CA GLY A 52 -14.81 3.45 -7.16
C GLY A 52 -15.63 2.40 -6.43
N ASN A 53 -16.12 2.77 -5.24
CA ASN A 53 -17.04 1.97 -4.45
C ASN A 53 -18.36 1.74 -5.22
N THR A 54 -18.85 0.50 -5.26
CA THR A 54 -20.11 0.15 -5.91
C THR A 54 -21.33 0.61 -5.12
N LEU A 55 -21.18 0.75 -3.79
CA LEU A 55 -22.24 1.23 -2.90
C LEU A 55 -21.89 2.61 -2.36
N PRO A 56 -22.78 3.62 -2.47
CA PRO A 56 -22.47 4.96 -2.03
C PRO A 56 -22.25 5.03 -0.52
N TYR A 57 -21.18 5.70 -0.11
CA TYR A 57 -20.78 5.88 1.28
C TYR A 57 -21.26 7.23 1.81
N TYR A 58 -22.30 7.22 2.63
CA TYR A 58 -22.79 8.43 3.29
C TYR A 58 -22.39 8.44 4.76
N SER A 59 -21.53 9.38 5.16
CA SER A 59 -21.31 9.69 6.57
C SER A 59 -22.26 10.83 6.95
N SER A 60 -23.13 10.61 7.93
CA SER A 60 -23.96 11.70 8.47
C SER A 60 -23.06 12.78 9.08
N GLN A 61 -23.40 14.04 8.83
CA GLN A 61 -22.71 15.19 9.42
C GLN A 61 -22.81 15.04 10.95
N ASN A 62 -21.65 15.04 11.63
CA ASN A 62 -21.48 14.87 13.08
C ASN A 62 -21.44 13.44 13.66
N GLN A 63 -21.26 12.39 12.85
CA GLN A 63 -20.97 11.05 13.38
C GLN A 63 -19.56 10.56 13.08
N VAL A 64 -19.08 9.67 13.95
CA VAL A 64 -17.90 8.83 13.70
C VAL A 64 -18.06 8.19 12.33
N LEU A 65 -17.03 8.28 11.48
CA LEU A 65 -17.03 7.65 10.15
C LEU A 65 -17.58 6.21 10.25
N GLN A 66 -18.73 5.98 9.63
CA GLN A 66 -19.38 4.66 9.60
C GLN A 66 -18.45 3.65 8.91
N PRO A 67 -18.49 2.35 9.27
CA PRO A 67 -17.76 1.34 8.53
C PRO A 67 -18.19 1.34 7.05
N ILE A 68 -17.29 0.91 6.16
CA ILE A 68 -17.64 0.72 4.75
C ILE A 68 -18.60 -0.48 4.67
N PRO A 69 -19.67 -0.42 3.85
CA PRO A 69 -20.57 -1.55 3.68
C PRO A 69 -19.79 -2.83 3.31
N VAL A 70 -20.16 -3.94 3.94
CA VAL A 70 -19.43 -5.22 3.81
C VAL A 70 -19.59 -5.82 2.40
N ASP A 71 -20.69 -5.50 1.74
CA ASP A 71 -21.07 -5.84 0.38
C ASP A 71 -20.51 -4.86 -0.68
N ASN A 72 -19.77 -3.83 -0.27
CA ASN A 72 -19.11 -2.93 -1.20
C ASN A 72 -17.97 -3.63 -1.95
N GLU A 73 -17.94 -3.46 -3.26
CA GLU A 73 -16.83 -3.84 -4.11
C GLU A 73 -16.06 -2.58 -4.56
N TRP A 74 -14.78 -2.76 -4.90
CA TRP A 74 -13.92 -1.70 -5.41
C TRP A 74 -13.65 -1.93 -6.89
N LEU A 75 -14.04 -0.98 -7.72
CA LEU A 75 -13.82 -1.07 -9.17
C LEU A 75 -12.37 -0.79 -9.55
N PHE A 76 -11.66 0.00 -8.75
CA PHE A 76 -10.30 0.44 -9.03
C PHE A 76 -9.38 0.28 -7.82
N GLU A 77 -8.13 -0.10 -8.10
CA GLU A 77 -7.09 -0.27 -7.09
C GLU A 77 -5.75 0.23 -7.63
N LEU A 78 -5.09 1.07 -6.85
CA LEU A 78 -3.67 1.37 -7.02
C LEU A 78 -2.87 0.53 -6.04
N VAL A 79 -1.84 -0.17 -6.52
CA VAL A 79 -0.88 -0.90 -5.70
C VAL A 79 0.49 -0.25 -5.82
N PHE A 80 1.08 0.08 -4.69
CA PHE A 80 2.46 0.56 -4.57
C PHE A 80 3.35 -0.65 -4.34
N ASP A 81 4.20 -0.93 -5.30
CA ASP A 81 5.09 -2.08 -5.27
C ASP A 81 6.50 -1.65 -4.85
N TYR A 82 6.95 -2.24 -3.75
CA TYR A 82 8.26 -2.06 -3.13
C TYR A 82 9.21 -3.20 -3.51
N GLY A 83 8.96 -3.83 -4.65
CA GLY A 83 9.74 -4.93 -5.21
C GLY A 83 9.20 -6.32 -4.84
N GLU A 84 8.05 -6.45 -4.19
CA GLU A 84 7.48 -7.75 -3.81
C GLU A 84 6.60 -8.42 -4.89
N HIS A 85 6.29 -7.72 -5.99
CA HIS A 85 5.46 -8.26 -7.08
C HIS A 85 6.34 -8.82 -8.20
N ALA A 86 6.49 -10.14 -8.33
CA ALA A 86 7.33 -10.69 -9.41
C ALA A 86 6.79 -10.33 -10.80
N THR A 87 7.69 -10.16 -11.77
CA THR A 87 7.34 -9.98 -13.18
C THR A 87 7.34 -11.34 -13.88
N VAL A 88 6.20 -11.77 -14.40
CA VAL A 88 6.06 -13.00 -15.18
C VAL A 88 5.58 -12.63 -16.58
N GLN A 89 6.26 -13.14 -17.61
CA GLN A 89 5.94 -12.83 -19.01
C GLN A 89 5.80 -11.31 -19.26
N SER A 90 6.76 -10.53 -18.74
CA SER A 90 6.81 -9.05 -18.81
C SER A 90 5.71 -8.29 -18.06
N LEU A 91 4.84 -8.97 -17.29
CA LEU A 91 3.78 -8.34 -16.51
C LEU A 91 3.99 -8.53 -15.00
N PRO A 92 3.85 -7.47 -14.18
CA PRO A 92 3.85 -7.61 -12.74
C PRO A 92 2.62 -8.40 -12.28
N GLN A 93 2.85 -9.36 -11.37
CA GLN A 93 1.77 -10.12 -10.76
C GLN A 93 0.97 -9.28 -9.76
N TYR A 94 -0.34 -9.54 -9.67
CA TYR A 94 -1.20 -8.93 -8.66
C TYR A 94 -0.79 -9.34 -7.24
N ALA A 95 -0.53 -10.62 -7.01
CA ALA A 95 -0.09 -11.12 -5.71
C ALA A 95 1.38 -10.77 -5.46
N ALA A 96 1.69 -10.35 -4.24
CA ALA A 96 3.06 -10.28 -3.77
C ALA A 96 3.62 -11.71 -3.65
N SER A 97 4.67 -12.00 -4.41
CA SER A 97 5.24 -13.35 -4.55
C SER A 97 6.71 -13.45 -4.11
N GLN A 98 7.31 -12.32 -3.72
CA GLN A 98 8.67 -12.26 -3.19
C GLN A 98 8.78 -11.28 -2.03
N THR A 99 9.93 -11.25 -1.36
CA THR A 99 10.20 -10.29 -0.29
C THR A 99 10.40 -8.89 -0.89
N TRP A 100 9.74 -7.88 -0.33
CA TRP A 100 10.00 -6.48 -0.69
C TRP A 100 11.46 -6.09 -0.46
N LEU A 101 12.00 -5.27 -1.35
CA LEU A 101 13.42 -4.93 -1.37
C LEU A 101 13.75 -3.95 -0.25
N ALA A 102 14.98 -4.04 0.25
CA ALA A 102 15.56 -3.03 1.12
C ALA A 102 16.49 -2.15 0.29
N ARG A 103 16.33 -0.84 0.39
CA ARG A 103 17.20 0.16 -0.22
C ARG A 103 18.62 0.07 0.33
N LEU A 104 19.60 0.44 -0.47
CA LEU A 104 21.01 0.44 -0.06
C LEU A 104 21.33 1.56 0.94
N ASP A 105 20.69 2.72 0.79
CA ASP A 105 20.93 3.95 1.55
C ASP A 105 19.90 4.17 2.65
N ALA A 106 19.69 3.17 3.52
CA ALA A 106 18.70 3.25 4.60
C ALA A 106 19.01 4.37 5.61
N PHE A 107 18.04 5.26 5.83
CA PHE A 107 18.19 6.42 6.70
C PHE A 107 17.09 6.50 7.77
N SER A 108 17.31 7.35 8.78
CA SER A 108 16.39 7.55 9.88
C SER A 108 16.02 9.03 10.04
N SER A 109 14.76 9.28 10.40
CA SER A 109 14.29 10.59 10.85
C SER A 109 13.89 10.51 12.32
N TYR A 110 14.22 11.55 13.09
CA TYR A 110 13.95 11.63 14.54
C TYR A 110 13.04 12.81 14.91
N ARG A 111 12.41 13.47 13.92
CA ARG A 111 11.55 14.64 14.17
C ARG A 111 10.38 14.36 15.13
N ALA A 112 9.94 13.10 15.23
CA ALA A 112 8.87 12.66 16.12
C ALA A 112 9.32 12.34 17.56
N GLY A 113 10.62 12.50 17.88
CA GLY A 113 11.19 12.16 19.19
C GLY A 113 11.57 10.69 19.36
N PHE A 114 11.30 9.85 18.35
CA PHE A 114 11.75 8.47 18.25
C PHE A 114 12.20 8.17 16.82
N GLU A 115 12.90 7.05 16.62
CA GLU A 115 13.42 6.67 15.32
C GLU A 115 12.32 6.25 14.34
N ILE A 116 12.33 6.84 13.15
CA ILE A 116 11.58 6.39 11.98
C ILE A 116 12.60 6.01 10.91
N ARG A 117 12.94 4.72 10.85
CA ARG A 117 13.91 4.16 9.91
C ARG A 117 13.20 3.74 8.62
N THR A 118 13.74 4.17 7.48
CA THR A 118 13.15 3.95 6.15
C THR A 118 14.01 2.98 5.36
N TYR A 119 13.43 1.85 4.97
CA TYR A 119 14.11 0.80 4.20
C TYR A 119 13.57 0.60 2.79
N ARG A 120 12.41 1.16 2.44
CA ARG A 120 11.72 0.79 1.20
C ARG A 120 11.75 1.91 0.16
N LEU A 121 11.89 1.51 -1.10
CA LEU A 121 11.67 2.33 -2.28
C LEU A 121 10.47 1.77 -3.04
N CYS A 122 9.55 2.64 -3.44
CA CYS A 122 8.47 2.23 -4.33
C CYS A 122 9.04 2.16 -5.74
N HIS A 123 9.11 0.97 -6.33
CA HIS A 123 9.65 0.75 -7.67
C HIS A 123 8.57 0.87 -8.75
N ARG A 124 7.32 0.55 -8.42
CA ARG A 124 6.21 0.63 -9.37
C ARG A 124 4.92 1.09 -8.72
N VAL A 125 4.12 1.83 -9.48
CA VAL A 125 2.71 2.06 -9.19
C VAL A 125 1.89 1.29 -10.22
N LEU A 126 1.11 0.32 -9.75
CA LEU A 126 0.33 -0.60 -10.56
C LEU A 126 -1.16 -0.26 -10.44
N MET A 127 -1.82 -0.03 -11.56
CA MET A 127 -3.26 0.24 -11.61
C MET A 127 -4.02 -1.01 -12.06
N PHE A 128 -4.97 -1.44 -11.24
CA PHE A 128 -5.83 -2.58 -11.49
C PHE A 128 -7.30 -2.16 -11.58
N HIS A 129 -8.01 -2.77 -12.53
CA HIS A 129 -9.46 -2.68 -12.68
C HIS A 129 -10.12 -4.01 -12.30
N ARG A 130 -11.29 -3.96 -11.67
CA ARG A 130 -12.04 -5.12 -11.16
C ARG A 130 -13.47 -5.14 -11.72
N PHE A 131 -13.58 -5.14 -13.05
CA PHE A 131 -14.86 -5.28 -13.73
C PHE A 131 -15.12 -6.75 -14.07
N ALA A 132 -16.38 -7.19 -13.93
CA ALA A 132 -16.79 -8.54 -14.31
C ALA A 132 -16.42 -8.89 -15.77
N ASP A 133 -16.51 -7.91 -16.67
CA ASP A 133 -16.18 -8.05 -18.10
C ASP A 133 -14.68 -8.32 -18.35
N LEU A 134 -13.80 -7.98 -17.40
CA LEU A 134 -12.35 -8.25 -17.47
C LEU A 134 -11.98 -9.62 -16.86
N GLY A 135 -12.98 -10.36 -16.36
CA GLY A 135 -12.82 -11.64 -15.69
C GLY A 135 -12.80 -11.54 -14.16
N PRO A 136 -12.62 -12.68 -13.46
CA PRO A 136 -12.76 -12.75 -12.01
C PRO A 136 -11.58 -12.18 -11.22
N ASN A 137 -10.45 -11.89 -11.89
CA ASN A 137 -9.22 -11.44 -11.24
C ASN A 137 -8.96 -9.95 -11.53
N PRO A 138 -8.25 -9.23 -10.66
CA PRO A 138 -7.84 -7.85 -10.93
C PRO A 138 -7.01 -7.78 -12.21
N CYS A 139 -7.45 -6.95 -13.17
CA CYS A 139 -6.80 -6.77 -14.45
C CYS A 139 -5.85 -5.58 -14.37
N LEU A 140 -4.55 -5.81 -14.60
CA LEU A 140 -3.57 -4.73 -14.70
C LEU A 140 -3.85 -3.91 -15.97
N VAL A 141 -4.05 -2.61 -15.81
CA VAL A 141 -4.28 -1.70 -16.95
C VAL A 141 -3.12 -0.75 -17.20
N LYS A 142 -2.35 -0.43 -16.16
CA LYS A 142 -1.17 0.43 -16.29
C LYS A 142 -0.14 0.09 -15.21
N ALA A 143 1.13 0.13 -15.59
CA ALA A 143 2.25 0.14 -14.67
C ALA A 143 3.09 1.39 -14.93
N THR A 144 3.41 2.12 -13.87
CA THR A 144 4.37 3.23 -13.89
C THR A 144 5.61 2.78 -13.16
N LEU A 145 6.76 2.79 -13.83
CA LEU A 145 8.04 2.38 -13.27
C LEU A 145 8.77 3.60 -12.70
N LEU A 146 9.42 3.41 -11.56
CA LEU A 146 10.23 4.38 -10.86
C LEU A 146 11.64 3.82 -10.73
N ASP A 147 12.55 4.36 -11.53
CA ASP A 147 13.96 3.95 -11.53
C ASP A 147 14.78 4.83 -10.58
N PHE A 148 15.75 4.22 -9.91
CA PHE A 148 16.62 4.87 -8.93
C PHE A 148 18.08 4.57 -9.24
N ASP A 149 18.94 5.58 -9.09
CA ASP A 149 20.38 5.42 -9.04
C ASP A 149 20.77 5.10 -7.58
N GLU A 150 20.63 3.84 -7.18
CA GLU A 150 21.02 3.37 -5.85
C GLU A 150 22.56 3.29 -5.77
N LYS A 151 23.13 3.95 -4.76
CA LYS A 151 24.59 4.05 -4.53
C LYS A 151 25.00 3.41 -3.22
#